data_AF-A0A3K0PIV8-F1
#
_entry.id   AF-A0A3K0PIV8-F1
#
_cell.length_a   1.000
_cell.length_b   1.000
_cell.length_c   1.000
_cell.angle_alpha   90.00
_cell.angle_beta   90.00
_cell.angle_gamma   90.00
#
_symmetry.space_group_name_H-M   'P 1'
#
loop_
_entity.id
_entity.type
_entity.pdbx_description
1 polymer ?
#
loop_
_entity_poly.entity_id
_entity_poly.type
_entity_poly.pdbx_seq_one_letter_code
_entity_poly.pdbx_strand_id
1 'polypeptide(L)' 'MKGILLFPLIICSTGYTASFDCKNANSDVEKMICSDYKLNRLDDLLSQNYKIAINSGMSDSIKFNLKKTQVEWLDKR' A
#
# COMPACT_ATOMS: atom_id res chain seq x y z
N MET A 1 -6.06 43.81 -27.24
CA MET A 1 -5.24 42.95 -26.38
C MET A 1 -5.96 41.61 -26.23
N LYS A 2 -5.47 40.55 -26.89
CA LYS A 2 -6.04 39.20 -26.76
C LYS A 2 -5.47 38.60 -25.47
N GLY A 3 -6.30 38.53 -24.42
CA GLY A 3 -5.90 37.96 -23.13
C GLY A 3 -5.61 36.47 -23.29
N ILE A 4 -4.39 36.07 -22.92
CA ILE A 4 -4.02 34.67 -22.82
C ILE A 4 -4.66 34.14 -21.52
N LEU A 5 -5.70 33.32 -21.66
CA LEU A 5 -6.28 32.54 -20.57
C LEU A 5 -5.32 31.38 -20.25
N LEU A 6 -4.55 31.53 -19.16
CA LEU A 6 -3.78 30.42 -18.59
C LEU A 6 -4.73 29.50 -17.81
N PHE A 7 -5.09 28.38 -18.43
CA PHE A 7 -5.81 27.29 -17.77
C PHE A 7 -4.85 26.56 -16.81
N PRO A 8 -5.17 26.43 -15.52
CA PRO A 8 -4.30 25.73 -14.58
C PRO A 8 -4.27 24.24 -14.92
N LEU A 9 -3.08 23.68 -15.16
CA LEU A 9 -2.89 22.24 -15.21
C LEU A 9 -3.19 21.68 -13.81
N ILE A 10 -4.32 21.00 -13.68
CA ILE A 10 -4.61 20.18 -12.51
C ILE A 10 -3.66 18.98 -12.60
N ILE A 11 -2.57 19.04 -11.84
CA ILE A 11 -1.65 17.91 -11.70
C ILE A 11 -2.39 16.87 -10.86
N CYS A 12 -2.95 15.85 -11.52
CA CYS A 12 -3.53 14.69 -10.85
C CYS A 12 -2.36 13.89 -10.28
N SER A 13 -2.05 14.09 -9.00
CA SER A 13 -1.11 13.24 -8.29
C SER A 13 -1.73 11.84 -8.19
N THR A 14 -1.20 10.89 -8.96
CA THR A 14 -1.50 9.48 -8.75
C THR A 14 -1.02 9.13 -7.35
N GLY A 15 -1.94 9.10 -6.39
CA GLY A 15 -1.62 8.71 -5.03
C GLY A 15 -1.06 7.30 -5.03
N TYR A 16 0.20 7.16 -4.64
CA TYR A 16 0.82 5.88 -4.34
C TYR A 16 0.02 5.24 -3.20
N THR A 17 -0.68 4.14 -3.49
CA THR A 17 -1.59 3.48 -2.55
C THR A 17 -0.93 2.26 -1.93
N ALA A 18 0.27 2.40 -1.35
CA ALA A 18 0.82 1.31 -0.53
C ALA A 18 -0.18 0.92 0.56
N SER A 19 0.01 -0.24 1.17
CA SER A 19 -0.80 -0.69 2.30
C SER A 19 -0.69 0.20 3.56
N PHE A 20 0.16 1.23 3.52
CA PHE A 20 0.44 2.20 4.56
C PHE A 20 0.67 3.60 3.94
N ASP A 21 0.69 4.64 4.78
CA ASP A 21 1.00 6.01 4.33
C ASP A 21 2.50 6.17 4.08
N CYS A 22 2.87 6.37 2.81
CA CYS A 22 4.26 6.58 2.41
C CYS A 22 4.94 7.79 3.05
N LYS A 23 4.18 8.77 3.59
CA LYS A 23 4.75 9.88 4.37
C LYS A 23 5.32 9.42 5.71
N ASN A 24 4.86 8.27 6.20
CA ASN A 24 5.26 7.68 7.48
C ASN A 24 6.20 6.47 7.30
N ALA A 25 6.76 6.26 6.11
CA ALA A 25 7.71 5.17 5.84
C ALA A 25 8.96 5.30 6.72
N ASN A 26 9.23 4.31 7.58
CA ASN A 26 10.34 4.37 8.54
C ASN A 26 11.48 3.43 8.16
N SER A 27 11.17 2.24 7.62
CA SER A 27 12.18 1.26 7.23
C SER A 27 12.70 1.52 5.80
N ASP A 28 13.83 0.90 5.46
CA ASP A 28 14.37 0.97 4.11
C ASP A 28 13.52 0.19 3.09
N VAL A 29 12.84 -0.87 3.54
CA VAL A 29 11.91 -1.63 2.69
C VAL A 29 10.64 -0.81 2.43
N GLU A 30 10.09 -0.11 3.41
CA GLU A 30 8.95 0.80 3.21
C GLU A 30 9.29 1.95 2.25
N LYS A 31 10.48 2.54 2.39
CA LYS A 31 10.97 3.57 1.44
C LYS A 31 11.12 2.99 0.03
N MET A 32 11.61 1.76 -0.10
CA MET A 32 11.72 1.05 -1.38
C MET A 32 10.33 0.83 -2.01
N ILE A 33 9.36 0.34 -1.22
CA ILE A 33 7.96 0.18 -1.65
C ILE A 33 7.37 1.51 -2.12
N CYS A 34 7.65 2.61 -1.43
CA CYS A 34 7.11 3.93 -1.78
C CYS A 34 7.78 4.61 -2.98
N SER A 35 9.02 4.24 -3.30
CA SER A 35 9.78 4.83 -4.41
C SER A 35 9.62 4.08 -5.74
N ASP A 36 9.12 2.84 -5.71
CA ASP A 36 8.84 2.04 -6.90
C ASP A 36 7.33 1.81 -7.07
N TYR A 37 6.75 2.31 -8.16
CA TYR A 37 5.32 2.19 -8.44
C TYR A 37 4.81 0.74 -8.47
N LYS A 38 5.61 -0.19 -8.99
CA LYS A 38 5.21 -1.59 -9.09
C LYS A 38 5.21 -2.25 -7.72
N LEU A 39 6.25 -2.00 -6.91
CA LEU A 39 6.30 -2.48 -5.53
C LEU A 39 5.18 -1.88 -4.68
N ASN A 40 4.91 -0.59 -4.84
CA ASN A 40 3.79 0.10 -4.21
C ASN A 40 2.46 -0.61 -4.47
N ARG A 41 2.17 -0.90 -5.74
CA ARG A 41 0.94 -1.59 -6.13
C ARG A 41 0.89 -3.04 -5.64
N LEU A 42 2.02 -3.74 -5.62
CA LEU A 42 2.08 -5.11 -5.11
C LEU A 42 1.86 -5.17 -3.59
N ASP A 43 2.38 -4.22 -2.83
CA ASP A 43 2.14 -4.10 -1.39
C ASP A 43 0.66 -3.81 -1.08
N ASP A 44 0.01 -2.95 -1.87
CA ASP A 44 -1.44 -2.71 -1.80
C ASP A 44 -2.26 -4.00 -2.04
N LEU A 45 -1.92 -4.73 -3.09
CA LEU A 45 -2.58 -5.97 -3.46
C LEU A 45 -2.36 -7.06 -2.41
N LEU A 46 -1.16 -7.13 -1.82
CA LEU A 46 -0.86 -8.05 -0.73
C LEU A 46 -1.78 -7.78 0.48
N SER A 47 -1.94 -6.50 0.87
CA SER A 47 -2.85 -6.12 1.96
C SER A 47 -4.31 -6.45 1.67
N GLN A 48 -4.77 -6.23 0.43
CA GLN A 48 -6.12 -6.63 0.00
C GLN A 48 -6.31 -8.15 0.06
N ASN A 49 -5.34 -8.93 -0.42
CA ASN A 49 -5.38 -10.38 -0.39
C ASN A 49 -5.39 -10.92 1.05
N TYR A 50 -4.60 -10.33 1.94
CA TYR A 50 -4.63 -10.67 3.37
C TYR A 50 -6.01 -10.43 3.99
N LYS A 51 -6.65 -9.28 3.68
CA LYS A 51 -8.01 -8.97 4.14
C LYS A 51 -9.04 -9.97 3.62
N ILE A 52 -8.93 -10.41 2.37
CA ILE A 52 -9.82 -11.44 1.80
C ILE A 52 -9.59 -12.77 2.53
N ALA A 53 -8.34 -13.18 2.68
CA ALA A 53 -7.98 -14.43 3.32
C ALA A 53 -8.47 -14.48 4.78
N ILE A 54 -8.23 -13.44 5.58
CA ILE A 54 -8.59 -13.47 7.00
C ILE A 54 -10.11 -13.45 7.25
N ASN A 55 -10.88 -12.89 6.31
CA ASN A 55 -12.34 -12.85 6.36
C ASN A 55 -13.01 -14.06 5.68
N SER A 56 -12.23 -15.00 5.15
CA SER A 56 -12.76 -16.22 4.54
C SER A 56 -13.35 -17.20 5.57
N GLY A 57 -13.96 -18.28 5.07
CA GLY A 57 -14.47 -19.39 5.89
C GLY A 57 -13.41 -20.33 6.48
N MET A 58 -12.12 -19.95 6.49
CA MET A 58 -11.05 -20.75 7.11
C MET A 58 -11.28 -20.92 8.63
N SER A 59 -10.75 -22.03 9.18
CA SER A 59 -10.81 -22.31 10.61
C SER A 59 -10.03 -21.27 11.43
N ASP A 60 -10.41 -21.11 12.70
CA ASP A 60 -9.78 -20.13 13.60
C ASP A 60 -8.29 -20.40 13.82
N SER A 61 -7.87 -21.67 13.84
CA SER A 61 -6.46 -22.05 13.92
C SER A 61 -5.66 -21.54 12.72
N ILE A 62 -6.21 -21.66 11.51
CA ILE A 62 -5.56 -21.15 10.29
C ILE A 62 -5.52 -19.62 10.32
N LYS A 63 -6.63 -18.96 10.69
CA LYS A 63 -6.68 -17.49 10.84
C LYS A 63 -5.68 -16.98 11.87
N PHE A 64 -5.51 -17.69 12.98
CA PHE A 64 -4.53 -17.36 14.02
C PHE A 64 -3.10 -17.41 13.46
N ASN A 65 -2.74 -18.52 12.79
CA ASN A 65 -1.41 -18.66 12.20
C ASN A 65 -1.15 -17.63 11.09
N LEU A 66 -2.16 -17.32 10.26
CA LEU A 66 -2.06 -16.29 9.23
C LEU A 66 -1.84 -14.90 9.84
N LYS A 67 -2.57 -14.54 10.90
CA LYS A 67 -2.35 -13.27 11.63
C LYS A 67 -0.94 -13.20 12.22
N LYS A 68 -0.51 -14.28 12.89
CA LYS A 68 0.81 -14.34 13.52
C LYS A 68 1.93 -14.13 12.50
N THR A 69 1.89 -14.88 11.40
CA THR A 69 2.89 -14.77 10.32
C THR A 69 2.86 -13.41 9.62
N GLN A 70 1.68 -12.80 9.46
CA GLN A 70 1.58 -11.43 8.93
C GLN A 70 2.24 -10.39 9.84
N VAL A 71 2.06 -10.50 11.16
CA VAL A 71 2.71 -9.60 12.13
C VAL A 71 4.23 -9.78 12.10
N GLU A 72 4.71 -11.02 12.11
CA GLU A 72 6.15 -11.32 12.01
C GLU A 72 6.77 -10.82 10.70
N TRP A 73 6.00 -10.78 9.61
CA TRP A 73 6.44 -10.19 8.34
C TRP A 73 6.51 -8.67 8.43
N LEU A 74 5.51 -8.02 9.02
CA LEU A 74 5.47 -6.56 9.21
C LEU A 74 6.62 -6.07 10.10
N ASP A 75 7.01 -6.83 11.12
CA ASP A 75 8.14 -6.46 12.00
C ASP A 75 9.50 -6.44 11.27
N LYS A 76 9.60 -7.13 10.12
CA LYS A 76 10.80 -7.19 9.28
C LYS A 76 10.71 -6.26 8.06
N ARG A 77 9.53 -5.72 7.81
CA ARG A 77 9.24 -4.81 6.69
C ARG A 77 9.60 -3.40 7.09
#